data_AF-A0A661FXZ7-F1
#
_entry.id   AF-A0A661FXZ7-F1
#
_cell.length_a   1.000
_cell.length_b   1.000
_cell.length_c   1.000
_cell.angle_alpha   90.00
_cell.angle_beta   90.00
_cell.angle_gamma   90.00
#
_symmetry.space_group_name_H-M   'P 1'
#
loop_
_entity.id
_entity.type
_entity.pdbx_description
1 polymer ?
#
loop_
_entity_poly.entity_id
_entity_poly.type
_entity_poly.pdbx_seq_one_letter_code
_entity_poly.pdbx_strand_id
1 'polypeptide(L)'
;MSLQACAQESDPQSAAGSDTAVHDAEVAAGTVGDVAAAGEAVFLANCAACHQPTGQGLPGAFPPLAQSDFLLGNRQEVMQAALFGLSGPITVNGQDYNGVMP
;
A
#
# COMPACT_ATOMS: atom_id res chain seq x y z
N MET A 1 -7.42 -41.74 37.42
CA MET A 1 -6.06 -41.35 37.01
C MET A 1 -6.21 -40.18 36.05
N SER A 2 -6.41 -38.95 36.50
CA SER A 2 -5.44 -38.10 37.20
C SER A 2 -4.04 -38.28 36.63
N LEU A 3 -3.57 -37.34 35.81
CA LEU A 3 -2.67 -36.31 36.31
C LEU A 3 -2.50 -35.19 35.28
N GLN A 4 -2.21 -34.03 35.85
CA GLN A 4 -2.29 -32.67 35.34
C GLN A 4 -1.07 -32.30 34.46
N ALA A 5 -1.32 -31.30 33.61
CA ALA A 5 -0.42 -30.30 33.02
C ALA A 5 1.07 -30.29 33.39
N CYS A 6 1.88 -30.04 32.36
CA CYS A 6 3.07 -29.19 32.43
C CYS A 6 2.84 -28.02 31.45
N ALA A 7 2.98 -26.80 32.00
CA ALA A 7 3.15 -25.48 31.40
C ALA A 7 3.48 -25.44 29.88
N GLN A 8 2.89 -24.59 29.03
CA GLN A 8 2.73 -23.13 29.16
C GLN A 8 3.99 -22.43 29.70
N GLU A 9 5.12 -22.78 29.09
CA GLU A 9 6.30 -21.91 29.07
C GLU A 9 5.93 -20.69 28.22
N SER A 10 6.02 -19.53 28.84
CA SER A 10 5.72 -18.24 28.26
C SER A 10 6.95 -17.77 27.50
N ASP A 11 6.84 -17.57 26.19
CA ASP A 11 7.77 -16.70 25.47
C ASP A 11 6.99 -15.62 24.71
N PRO A 12 7.09 -14.34 25.15
CA PRO A 12 6.36 -13.24 24.58
C PRO A 12 7.17 -12.59 23.46
N GLN A 13 7.40 -13.27 22.33
CA GLN A 13 7.84 -12.61 21.09
C GLN A 13 7.82 -13.54 19.89
N SER A 14 6.69 -13.59 19.19
CA SER A 14 6.69 -13.64 17.72
C SER A 14 5.36 -13.13 17.17
N ALA A 15 4.99 -11.92 17.58
CA ALA A 15 4.07 -11.05 16.86
C ALA A 15 4.92 -9.96 16.18
N ALA A 16 5.71 -10.37 15.19
CA ALA A 16 6.44 -9.55 14.23
C ALA A 16 7.27 -10.47 13.32
N GLY A 17 6.61 -11.43 12.66
CA GLY A 17 7.23 -12.21 11.59
C GLY A 17 7.37 -11.31 10.38
N SER A 18 8.54 -10.70 10.22
CA SER A 18 8.93 -9.87 9.09
C SER A 18 8.82 -10.64 7.77
N ASP A 19 7.85 -10.27 6.94
CA ASP A 19 7.82 -10.61 5.51
C ASP A 19 8.95 -9.92 4.71
N THR A 20 9.81 -9.18 5.40
CA THR A 20 10.96 -8.46 4.85
C THR A 20 12.06 -9.39 4.33
N ALA A 21 12.15 -10.63 4.83
CA ALA A 21 13.22 -11.56 4.44
C ALA A 21 13.10 -12.06 2.99
N VAL A 22 11.89 -12.06 2.41
CA VAL A 22 11.70 -12.37 0.98
C VAL A 22 11.88 -11.15 0.09
N HIS A 23 11.84 -9.92 0.62
CA HIS A 23 11.96 -8.68 -0.18
C HIS A 23 13.39 -8.12 -0.28
N ASP A 24 14.28 -8.42 0.67
CA ASP A 24 15.64 -7.84 0.65
C ASP A 24 16.51 -8.34 -0.52
N ALA A 25 16.20 -9.51 -1.08
CA ALA A 25 16.95 -10.10 -2.19
C ALA A 25 16.55 -9.56 -3.58
N GLU A 26 15.38 -8.91 -3.70
CA GLU A 26 14.77 -8.55 -4.99
C GLU A 26 14.53 -7.04 -5.19
N VAL A 27 14.73 -6.20 -4.16
CA VAL A 27 14.71 -4.74 -4.34
C VAL A 27 15.93 -4.33 -5.16
N ALA A 28 15.68 -3.73 -6.33
CA ALA A 28 16.71 -3.20 -7.21
C ALA A 28 17.75 -2.38 -6.41
N ALA A 29 19.03 -2.67 -6.63
CA ALA A 29 20.14 -1.96 -6.01
C ALA A 29 20.13 -0.48 -6.43
N GLY A 30 19.48 0.36 -5.64
CA GLY A 30 19.36 1.80 -5.88
C GLY A 30 19.12 2.55 -4.57
N THR A 31 19.56 3.81 -4.51
CA THR A 31 19.23 4.68 -3.39
C THR A 31 17.74 5.03 -3.41
N VAL A 32 17.21 5.54 -2.29
CA VAL A 32 15.83 6.07 -2.25
C VAL A 32 15.61 7.13 -3.34
N GLY A 33 16.62 7.93 -3.65
CA GLY A 33 16.57 8.91 -4.73
C GLY A 33 16.43 8.26 -6.11
N ASP A 34 17.19 7.20 -6.37
CA ASP A 34 17.11 6.46 -7.64
C ASP A 34 15.74 5.79 -7.81
N VAL A 35 15.22 5.18 -6.74
CA VAL A 35 13.88 4.57 -6.72
C VAL A 35 12.79 5.63 -6.90
N ALA A 36 12.94 6.80 -6.28
CA ALA A 36 11.99 7.90 -6.45
C ALA A 36 11.97 8.44 -7.88
N ALA A 37 13.15 8.63 -8.50
CA ALA A 37 13.24 9.09 -9.89
C ALA A 37 12.64 8.07 -10.88
N ALA A 38 12.91 6.78 -10.68
CA ALA A 38 12.27 5.72 -11.46
C ALA A 38 10.75 5.70 -11.25
N GLY A 39 10.30 5.85 -9.99
CA GLY A 39 8.90 5.94 -9.63
C GLY A 39 8.18 7.14 -10.26
N GLU A 40 8.84 8.30 -10.32
CA GLU A 40 8.30 9.50 -10.99
C GLU A 40 8.04 9.25 -12.47
N ALA A 41 9.00 8.64 -13.18
CA ALA A 41 8.82 8.31 -14.60
C ALA A 41 7.62 7.37 -14.83
N VAL A 42 7.46 6.34 -13.99
CA VAL A 42 6.32 5.42 -14.04
C VAL A 42 5.01 6.15 -13.72
N PHE A 43 5.01 6.99 -12.70
CA PHE A 43 3.83 7.76 -12.27
C PHE A 43 3.34 8.69 -13.38
N LEU A 44 4.25 9.45 -13.99
CA LEU A 44 3.91 10.38 -15.07
C LEU A 44 3.38 9.65 -16.32
N ALA A 45 3.92 8.47 -16.63
CA ALA A 45 3.50 7.70 -17.80
C ALA A 45 2.15 7.00 -17.64
N ASN A 46 1.82 6.54 -16.43
CA ASN A 46 0.70 5.60 -16.23
C ASN A 46 -0.40 6.14 -15.30
N CYS A 47 -0.07 6.99 -14.33
CA CYS A 47 -0.97 7.36 -13.24
C CYS A 47 -1.46 8.81 -13.35
N ALA A 48 -0.58 9.71 -13.81
CA ALA A 48 -0.81 11.15 -13.80
C ALA A 48 -1.96 11.60 -14.71
N ALA A 49 -2.36 10.80 -15.70
CA ALA A 49 -3.53 11.11 -16.54
C ALA A 49 -4.83 11.24 -15.72
N CYS A 50 -4.97 10.45 -14.65
CA CYS A 50 -6.15 10.47 -13.78
C CYS A 50 -5.83 11.15 -12.45
N HIS A 51 -4.74 10.75 -11.78
CA HIS A 51 -4.36 11.27 -10.46
C HIS A 51 -3.66 12.63 -10.50
N GLN A 52 -3.52 13.21 -11.69
CA GLN A 52 -2.82 14.46 -11.98
C GLN A 52 -1.30 14.40 -11.72
N PRO A 53 -0.48 15.24 -12.39
CA PRO A 53 0.96 15.27 -12.15
C PRO A 53 1.35 15.59 -10.70
N THR A 54 0.49 16.32 -9.98
CA THR A 54 0.70 16.68 -8.58
C THR A 54 0.14 15.65 -7.59
N GLY A 55 -0.49 14.57 -8.08
CA GLY A 55 -1.16 13.58 -7.24
C GLY A 55 -2.44 14.09 -6.56
N GLN A 56 -2.93 15.28 -6.89
CA GLN A 56 -4.13 15.87 -6.27
C GLN A 56 -5.44 15.24 -6.78
N GLY A 57 -5.39 14.44 -7.84
CA GLY A 57 -6.59 13.87 -8.46
C GLY A 57 -7.56 14.94 -8.96
N LEU A 58 -8.83 14.55 -9.06
CA LEU A 58 -9.94 15.42 -9.43
C LEU A 58 -11.11 15.13 -8.48
N PRO A 59 -11.49 16.06 -7.59
CA PRO A 59 -12.57 15.85 -6.63
C PRO A 59 -13.85 15.32 -7.28
N GLY A 60 -14.42 14.26 -6.71
CA GLY A 60 -15.62 13.58 -7.21
C GLY A 60 -15.40 12.63 -8.41
N ALA A 61 -14.20 12.55 -8.98
CA ALA A 61 -13.88 11.66 -10.10
C ALA A 61 -12.67 10.76 -9.83
N PHE A 62 -11.52 11.36 -9.49
CA PHE A 62 -10.27 10.65 -9.24
C PHE A 62 -9.73 11.01 -7.85
N PRO A 63 -9.51 10.03 -6.96
CA PRO A 63 -9.04 10.32 -5.61
C PRO A 63 -7.61 10.90 -5.61
N PRO A 64 -7.28 11.77 -4.64
CA PRO A 64 -5.91 12.24 -4.45
C PRO A 64 -5.03 11.08 -3.96
N LEU A 65 -3.79 11.05 -4.43
CA LEU A 65 -2.70 10.26 -3.84
C LEU A 65 -1.85 11.13 -2.91
N ALA A 66 -1.76 12.43 -3.19
CA ALA A 66 -1.08 13.39 -2.33
C ALA A 66 -1.79 13.46 -0.97
N GLN A 67 -1.04 13.17 0.10
CA GLN A 67 -1.54 13.18 1.49
C GLN A 67 -2.81 12.33 1.67
N SER A 68 -2.93 11.22 0.94
CA SER A 68 -4.07 10.31 1.01
C SER A 68 -4.01 9.47 2.28
N ASP A 69 -5.03 9.58 3.14
CA ASP A 69 -5.25 8.71 4.30
C ASP A 69 -5.36 7.24 3.89
N PHE A 70 -6.06 6.96 2.80
CA PHE A 70 -6.24 5.64 2.22
C PHE A 70 -4.90 5.05 1.77
N LEU A 71 -4.07 5.83 1.08
CA LEU A 71 -2.76 5.36 0.62
C LEU A 71 -1.83 5.05 1.77
N LEU A 72 -1.79 5.93 2.78
CA LEU A 72 -0.90 5.81 3.93
C LEU A 72 -1.37 4.73 4.92
N GLY A 73 -2.67 4.47 4.99
CA GLY A 73 -3.27 3.46 5.87
C GLY A 73 -3.32 2.04 5.29
N ASN A 74 -3.40 1.89 3.96
CA ASN A 74 -3.77 0.62 3.32
C ASN A 74 -2.70 0.11 2.33
N ARG A 75 -1.43 0.04 2.73
CA ARG A 75 -0.30 -0.24 1.84
C ARG A 75 -0.46 -1.51 0.97
N GLN A 76 -0.96 -2.60 1.53
CA GLN A 76 -1.20 -3.84 0.77
C GLN A 76 -2.34 -3.71 -0.24
N GLU A 77 -3.43 -3.02 0.13
CA GLU A 77 -4.58 -2.79 -0.75
C GLU A 77 -4.19 -1.88 -1.92
N VAL A 78 -3.40 -0.84 -1.67
CA VAL A 78 -2.90 0.07 -2.71
C VAL A 78 -2.00 -0.65 -3.71
N MET A 79 -1.14 -1.57 -3.23
CA MET A 79 -0.32 -2.40 -4.13
C MET A 79 -1.19 -3.34 -4.97
N GLN A 80 -2.24 -3.95 -4.39
CA GLN A 80 -3.19 -4.77 -5.15
C GLN A 80 -3.98 -3.94 -6.16
N ALA A 81 -4.41 -2.74 -5.78
CA ALA A 81 -5.09 -1.81 -6.68
C ALA A 81 -4.21 -1.47 -7.90
N ALA A 82 -2.92 -1.21 -7.70
CA ALA A 82 -2.00 -0.92 -8.79
C ALA A 82 -1.77 -2.12 -9.74
N LEU A 83 -1.94 -3.35 -9.27
CA LEU A 83 -1.70 -4.57 -10.04
C LEU A 83 -2.98 -5.12 -10.71
N PHE A 84 -4.13 -4.94 -10.07
CA PHE A 84 -5.39 -5.62 -10.43
C PHE A 84 -6.56 -4.66 -10.64
N GLY A 85 -6.31 -3.35 -10.51
CA GLY A 85 -7.35 -2.34 -10.50
C GLY A 85 -8.09 -2.25 -9.16
N LEU A 86 -8.92 -1.23 -9.04
CA LEU A 86 -9.77 -0.98 -7.87
C LEU A 86 -11.14 -0.49 -8.33
N SER A 87 -12.20 -1.08 -7.80
CA SER A 87 -13.57 -0.67 -8.09
C SER A 87 -14.44 -0.77 -6.86
N GLY A 88 -15.53 0.00 -6.85
CA GLY A 88 -16.45 0.08 -5.72
C GLY A 88 -16.21 1.31 -4.84
N PRO A 89 -17.04 1.46 -3.79
CA PRO A 89 -17.03 2.65 -2.96
C PRO A 89 -15.79 2.67 -2.04
N ILE A 90 -15.08 3.80 -2.05
CA ILE A 90 -13.99 4.11 -1.12
C ILE A 90 -14.15 5.54 -0.60
N THR A 91 -13.57 5.81 0.55
CA THR A 91 -13.45 7.17 1.09
C THR A 91 -11.97 7.53 1.19
N VAL A 92 -11.59 8.67 0.60
CA VAL A 92 -10.22 9.20 0.64
C VAL A 92 -10.27 10.64 1.13
N ASN A 93 -9.56 10.94 2.21
CA ASN A 93 -9.54 12.25 2.87
C ASN A 93 -10.95 12.78 3.18
N GLY A 94 -11.85 11.88 3.59
CA GLY A 94 -13.26 12.18 3.89
C GLY A 94 -14.13 12.49 2.67
N GLN A 95 -13.66 12.22 1.45
CA GLN A 95 -14.44 12.33 0.21
C GLN A 95 -14.71 10.95 -0.37
N ASP A 96 -15.96 10.72 -0.80
CA ASP A 96 -16.39 9.44 -1.34
C ASP A 96 -16.12 9.35 -2.85
N TYR A 97 -15.64 8.18 -3.27
CA TYR A 97 -15.37 7.82 -4.66
C TYR A 97 -15.97 6.45 -4.95
N ASN A 98 -16.51 6.27 -6.15
CA ASN A 98 -17.06 4.99 -6.59
C ASN A 98 -16.77 4.78 -8.08
N GLY A 99 -15.50 4.97 -8.44
CA GLY A 99 -15.00 4.82 -9.81
C GLY A 99 -14.45 3.42 -10.09
N VAL A 100 -13.79 3.30 -11.25
CA VAL A 100 -13.01 2.12 -11.62
C VAL A 100 -11.62 2.60 -12.01
N MET A 101 -10.61 2.18 -11.26
CA MET A 101 -9.21 2.24 -11.65
C MET A 101 -8.88 0.91 -12.34
N PRO A 102 -8.59 0.91 -13.65
CA PRO A 102 -8.33 -0.31 -14.40
C PRO A 102 -6.97 -0.93 -14.05
#